data_AF-A0A1Y6B716-F1
#
_entry.id   AF-A0A1Y6B716-F1
#
_cell.length_a   1.000
_cell.length_b   1.000
_cell.length_c   1.000
_cell.angle_alpha   90.00
_cell.angle_beta   90.00
_cell.angle_gamma   90.00
#
_symmetry.space_group_name_H-M   'P 1'
#
loop_
_entity.id
_entity.type
_entity.pdbx_description
1 polymer ?
#
loop_
_entity_poly.entity_id
_entity_poly.type
_entity_poly.pdbx_seq_one_letter_code
_entity_poly.pdbx_strand_id
1 'polypeptide(L)' 'MDWNVVKVPEGSKLYRIHKFTYMHSGVNYLLEINEDGSSWIGHGEHATDKNSVIPSVNGKSVEDCLNQLISSINSRG' A
#
# COMPACT_ATOMS: atom_id res chain seq x y z
N MET A 1 -8.18 -18.86 -4.92
CA MET A 1 -9.46 -18.25 -5.33
C MET A 1 -9.31 -17.89 -6.80
N ASP A 2 -10.17 -18.39 -7.67
CA ASP A 2 -10.14 -18.03 -9.10
C ASP A 2 -10.84 -16.68 -9.26
N TRP A 3 -10.13 -15.69 -9.79
CA TRP A 3 -10.66 -14.32 -9.95
C TRP A 3 -11.67 -14.24 -11.10
N ASN A 4 -11.63 -15.18 -12.05
CA ASN A 4 -12.47 -15.16 -13.24
C ASN A 4 -13.95 -15.44 -12.96
N VAL A 5 -14.29 -15.94 -11.77
CA VAL A 5 -15.67 -16.24 -11.36
C VAL A 5 -16.34 -15.11 -10.57
N VAL A 6 -15.61 -14.03 -10.23
CA VAL A 6 -16.15 -12.89 -9.49
C VAL A 6 -16.91 -11.98 -10.45
N LYS A 7 -18.24 -11.86 -10.27
CA LYS A 7 -19.06 -10.91 -11.03
C LYS A 7 -19.06 -9.55 -10.34
N VAL A 8 -18.50 -8.54 -11.01
CA VAL A 8 -18.48 -7.15 -10.52
C VAL A 8 -19.79 -6.46 -10.92
N PRO A 9 -20.55 -5.85 -9.99
CA PRO A 9 -21.76 -5.10 -10.34
C PRO A 9 -21.46 -3.92 -11.26
N GLU A 10 -22.44 -3.54 -12.08
CA GLU A 10 -22.33 -2.41 -12.99
C GLU A 10 -22.09 -1.11 -12.20
N GLY A 11 -21.11 -0.30 -12.62
CA GLY A 11 -20.67 0.89 -11.89
C GLY A 11 -19.75 0.64 -10.70
N SER A 12 -19.40 -0.61 -10.37
CA SER A 12 -18.43 -0.95 -9.31
C SER A 12 -17.03 -1.20 -9.86
N LYS A 13 -16.00 -1.04 -9.01
CA LYS A 13 -14.60 -1.36 -9.32
C LYS A 13 -14.04 -2.34 -8.30
N LEU A 14 -13.37 -3.39 -8.78
CA LEU A 14 -12.58 -4.28 -7.92
C LEU A 14 -11.20 -3.65 -7.72
N TYR A 15 -10.76 -3.64 -6.47
CA TYR A 15 -9.41 -3.22 -6.09
C TYR A 15 -8.65 -4.42 -5.56
N ARG A 16 -7.43 -4.61 -6.05
CA ARG A 16 -6.49 -5.55 -5.46
C ARG A 16 -5.67 -4.81 -4.43
N ILE A 17 -5.79 -5.23 -3.17
CA ILE A 17 -5.16 -4.59 -2.01
C ILE A 17 -4.12 -5.54 -1.42
N HIS A 18 -2.89 -5.07 -1.29
CA HIS A 18 -1.80 -5.77 -0.62
C HIS A 18 -1.44 -5.04 0.67
N LYS A 19 -1.49 -5.73 1.81
CA LYS A 19 -1.15 -5.16 3.12
C LYS A 19 0.13 -5.78 3.66
N PHE A 20 1.02 -4.94 4.18
CA PHE A 20 2.30 -5.33 4.76
C PHE A 20 2.48 -4.64 6.11
N THR A 21 3.10 -5.35 7.05
CA THR A 21 3.58 -4.75 8.30
C THR A 21 5.08 -4.62 8.23
N TYR A 22 5.60 -3.42 8.46
CA TYR A 22 7.02 -3.12 8.44
C TYR A 22 7.44 -2.53 9.79
N MET A 23 8.49 -3.07 10.41
CA MET A 23 8.99 -2.57 11.69
C MET A 23 10.32 -1.84 11.47
N HIS A 24 10.42 -0.59 11.91
CA HIS A 24 11.63 0.22 11.82
C HIS A 24 11.85 1.00 13.11
N SER A 25 13.04 0.88 13.72
CA SER A 25 13.41 1.57 14.96
C SER A 25 12.41 1.38 16.12
N GLY A 26 11.86 0.16 16.25
CA GLY A 26 10.87 -0.18 17.29
C GLY A 26 9.44 0.31 16.99
N VAL A 27 9.24 0.95 15.86
CA VAL A 27 7.93 1.42 15.39
C VAL A 27 7.38 0.46 14.35
N ASN A 28 6.08 0.13 14.46
CA ASN A 28 5.34 -0.60 13.45
C ASN A 28 4.68 0.35 12.45
N TYR A 29 4.77 0.02 11.17
CA TYR A 29 4.13 0.70 10.07
C TYR A 29 3.19 -0.26 9.33
N LEU A 30 2.01 0.23 8.98
CA LEU A 30 1.05 -0.46 8.13
C LEU A 30 1.15 0.11 6.73
N LEU A 31 1.51 -0.73 5.76
CA LEU A 31 1.65 -0.35 4.37
C LEU A 31 0.55 -1.03 3.55
N GLU A 32 -0.13 -0.26 2.73
CA GLU A 32 -1.20 -0.74 1.85
C GLU A 32 -0.88 -0.35 0.41
N ILE A 33 -0.94 -1.30 -0.51
CA ILE A 33 -0.68 -1.06 -1.93
C ILE A 33 -1.89 -1.52 -2.74
N ASN A 34 -2.45 -0.59 -3.48
CA ASN A 34 -3.69 -0.73 -4.24
C ASN A 34 -3.41 -0.70 -5.73
N GLU A 35 -4.08 -1.57 -6.49
CA GLU A 35 -4.06 -1.55 -7.95
C GLU A 35 -5.16 -0.62 -8.49
N ASP A 36 -4.79 0.41 -9.24
CA ASP A 36 -5.72 1.33 -9.90
C ASP A 36 -5.77 1.10 -11.43
N GLY A 37 -5.97 -0.15 -11.85
CA GLY A 37 -6.20 -0.58 -13.24
C GLY A 37 -5.09 -0.29 -14.27
N SER A 38 -4.11 0.55 -13.94
CA SER A 38 -3.02 1.02 -14.81
C SER A 38 -1.74 1.36 -14.03
N SER A 39 -1.85 1.56 -12.72
CA SER A 39 -0.73 1.86 -11.82
C SER A 39 -0.97 1.24 -10.44
N TRP A 40 0.08 1.21 -9.62
CA TRP A 40 0.01 0.81 -8.22
C TRP A 40 0.21 2.04 -7.34
N ILE A 41 -0.61 2.15 -6.31
CA ILE A 41 -0.56 3.25 -5.34
C ILE A 41 -0.28 2.67 -3.97
N GLY A 42 0.83 3.08 -3.37
CA GLY A 42 1.24 2.69 -2.02
C GLY A 42 0.91 3.78 -1.00
N HIS A 43 0.37 3.37 0.13
CA HIS A 43 0.09 4.20 1.29
C HIS A 43 0.77 3.59 2.51
N GLY A 44 1.16 4.41 3.47
CA GLY A 44 1.73 3.93 4.72
C GLY A 44 1.30 4.78 5.91
N GLU A 45 1.16 4.17 7.07
CA GLU A 45 0.83 4.85 8.31
C GLU A 45 1.58 4.24 9.50
N HIS A 46 1.85 5.05 10.51
CA HIS A 46 2.36 4.59 11.80
C HIS A 46 1.26 3.82 12.55
N ALA A 47 1.55 2.60 12.99
CA ALA A 47 0.53 1.68 13.51
C ALA A 47 -0.16 2.17 14.79
N THR A 48 0.53 3.00 15.59
CA THR A 48 -0.01 3.55 16.86
C THR A 48 -0.32 5.04 16.79
N ASP A 49 0.15 5.75 15.76
CA ASP A 49 -0.06 7.19 15.61
C ASP A 49 -0.69 7.46 14.25
N LYS A 50 -2.02 7.51 14.22
CA LYS A 50 -2.79 7.74 13.00
C LYS A 50 -2.59 9.13 12.39
N ASN A 51 -1.94 10.06 13.11
CA ASN A 51 -1.58 11.36 12.56
C ASN A 51 -0.26 11.33 11.80
N SER A 52 0.57 10.29 12.00
CA SER A 52 1.83 10.10 11.31
C SER A 52 1.63 9.25 10.05
N VAL A 53 1.21 9.94 8.98
CA VAL A 53 1.01 9.34 7.66
C VAL A 53 2.30 9.41 6.84
N ILE A 54 2.58 8.35 6.10
CA ILE A 54 3.63 8.30 5.09
C ILE A 54 3.02 8.77 3.77
N PRO A 55 3.65 9.72 3.07
CA PRO A 55 3.17 10.20 1.78
C PRO A 55 2.92 9.03 0.83
N SER A 56 1.82 9.11 0.09
CA SER A 56 1.49 8.07 -0.88
C SER A 56 2.47 8.08 -2.05
N VAL A 57 2.79 6.91 -2.56
CA VAL A 57 3.73 6.71 -3.67
C VAL A 57 3.02 6.05 -4.83
N ASN A 58 3.50 6.32 -6.05
CA ASN A 58 3.04 5.64 -7.25
C ASN A 58 4.16 4.77 -7.79
N GLY A 59 3.82 3.56 -8.23
CA GLY A 59 4.79 2.61 -8.76
C GLY A 59 4.24 1.79 -9.91
N LYS A 60 5.17 1.17 -10.64
CA LYS A 60 4.86 0.27 -11.77
C LYS A 60 4.51 -1.16 -11.31
N SER A 61 4.88 -1.51 -10.08
CA SER A 61 4.55 -2.79 -9.44
C SER A 61 4.35 -2.61 -7.93
N VAL A 62 3.92 -3.68 -7.26
CA VAL A 62 3.81 -3.73 -5.80
C VAL A 62 5.18 -3.53 -5.15
N GLU A 63 6.21 -4.18 -5.66
CA GLU A 63 7.58 -4.12 -5.13
C GLU A 63 8.16 -2.70 -5.24
N ASP A 64 7.91 -2.02 -6.36
CA ASP A 64 8.33 -0.63 -6.56
C ASP A 64 7.70 0.30 -5.51
N CYS A 65 6.37 0.20 -5.32
CA CYS A 65 5.68 0.97 -4.28
C CYS A 65 6.21 0.66 -2.87
N LEU A 66 6.42 -0.63 -2.55
CA LEU A 66 6.90 -1.05 -1.24
C LEU A 66 8.30 -0.49 -0.94
N ASN A 67 9.21 -0.55 -1.92
CA ASN A 67 10.56 -0.02 -1.77
C ASN A 67 10.56 1.51 -1.57
N GLN A 68 9.71 2.24 -2.28
CA GLN A 68 9.58 3.69 -2.12
C GLN A 68 9.01 4.07 -0.73
N LEU A 69 8.03 3.31 -0.22
CA LEU A 69 7.48 3.50 1.13
C LEU A 69 8.55 3.24 2.20
N ILE A 70 9.29 2.13 2.09
CA ILE A 70 10.38 1.81 3.03
C ILE A 70 11.47 2.89 3.00
N SER A 71 11.85 3.39 1.82
CA SER A 71 12.79 4.51 1.69
C SER A 71 12.29 5.79 2.38
N SER A 72 10.99 6.08 2.24
CA SER A 72 10.34 7.22 2.90
C SER A 72 10.32 7.09 4.42
N ILE A 73 10.21 5.87 4.95
CA ILE A 73 10.30 5.60 6.40
C ILE A 73 11.74 5.79 6.88
N ASN A 74 12.70 5.18 6.19
CA ASN A 74 14.11 5.21 6.58
C ASN A 74 14.71 6.63 6.52
N SER A 75 14.21 7.50 5.63
CA SER A 75 14.68 8.89 5.54
C SER A 75 14.14 9.82 6.64
N ARG A 76 13.18 9.35 7.45
CA ARG A 76 12.65 10.07 8.61
C ARG A 76 13.35 9.70 9.93
N GLY A 77 14.09 8.59 9.97
CA GLY A 77 14.84 8.10 11.13
C GLY A 77 16.28 8.59 11.14
#